data_AF-A0A7V1AQK4-F1
#
_entry.id   AF-A0A7V1AQK4-F1
#
_cell.length_a   1.000
_cell.length_b   1.000
_cell.length_c   1.000
_cell.angle_alpha   90.00
_cell.angle_beta   90.00
_cell.angle_gamma   90.00
#
_symmetry.space_group_name_H-M   'P 1'
#
loop_
_entity.id
_entity.type
_entity.pdbx_description
1 polymer ?
#
loop_
_entity_poly.entity_id
_entity_poly.type
_entity_poly.pdbx_seq_one_letter_code
_entity_poly.pdbx_strand_id
1 'polypeptide(L)'
;MKNSFLEKRLEIFRRHRGKWEGAAAAQELTQLTDELITRTFSDQFGDQNSGVAVFALGGYGRCELNLHSDVDLLIVTENSSAAFQRSLQKIIQSFWDLGLEVGHQVQSIEQTIELALQEWTFRTTLLEMRTLWADLNLVAEVQKNLQSRVIFKDYKSFLKTILAETETRHQKYGNSPQLLEPNLKNGMGGLRDFHTLLWLYHSHPDFSRKFEIHRTARSATLHLLENFFHQAFLLEGDHFALKHAFEFFMTLRNELHFLTGQKTDRLEYGLQKKITSTLGYEDVPEILAVEQFLREYYLHARKIYHTYQILSELFIPKMTYLQKVEADSSQETLAPAISRIGNSIVFSGVSTRNFSDQPELLMKIFFWKQKYDLKLGEFLRSLLYHQAQNLNEDFQRNQEVIRVFLQIMQNPERLGDVLRTMHELEILDRFLPEFSAITALAQHDLYHYYSADEHTLL
;
A
#
# COMPACT_ATOMS: atom_id res chain seq x y z
N MET A 1 -36.70 -7.08 -0.39
CA MET A 1 -35.25 -7.11 -0.10
C MET A 1 -34.45 -6.35 -1.14
N LYS A 2 -34.60 -6.66 -2.45
CA LYS A 2 -33.86 -6.02 -3.55
C LYS A 2 -33.89 -4.48 -3.61
N ASN A 3 -35.08 -3.88 -3.68
CA ASN A 3 -35.19 -2.42 -3.78
C ASN A 3 -34.58 -1.72 -2.55
N SER A 4 -34.84 -2.27 -1.35
CA SER A 4 -34.29 -1.71 -0.10
C SER A 4 -32.76 -1.80 0.01
N PHE A 5 -32.12 -2.88 -0.49
CA PHE A 5 -30.66 -3.00 -0.46
C PHE A 5 -29.99 -2.00 -1.41
N LEU A 6 -30.48 -1.90 -2.65
CA LEU A 6 -29.93 -0.99 -3.66
C LEU A 6 -30.11 0.48 -3.25
N GLU A 7 -31.27 0.83 -2.69
CA GLU A 7 -31.54 2.18 -2.16
C GLU A 7 -30.57 2.54 -1.02
N LYS A 8 -30.43 1.66 -0.02
CA LYS A 8 -29.48 1.86 1.10
C LYS A 8 -28.04 1.98 0.62
N ARG A 9 -27.62 1.13 -0.33
CA ARG A 9 -26.28 1.19 -0.92
C ARG A 9 -26.03 2.57 -1.53
N LEU A 10 -26.96 3.08 -2.34
CA LEU A 10 -26.82 4.42 -2.94
C LEU A 10 -26.88 5.55 -1.92
N GLU A 11 -27.70 5.41 -0.87
CA GLU A 11 -27.83 6.41 0.20
C GLU A 11 -26.52 6.60 0.98
N ILE A 12 -25.82 5.50 1.30
CA ILE A 12 -24.50 5.56 1.96
C ILE A 12 -23.56 6.47 1.17
N PHE A 13 -23.43 6.25 -0.14
CA PHE A 13 -22.55 7.08 -0.97
C PHE A 13 -23.03 8.51 -1.12
N ARG A 14 -24.34 8.75 -1.26
CA ARG A 14 -24.88 10.12 -1.35
C ARG A 14 -24.58 10.93 -0.09
N ARG A 15 -24.59 10.30 1.09
CA ARG A 15 -24.29 10.99 2.36
C ARG A 15 -22.81 11.37 2.51
N HIS A 16 -21.94 10.55 1.95
CA HIS A 16 -20.48 10.70 2.03
C HIS A 16 -19.87 11.44 0.83
N ARG A 17 -20.67 11.73 -0.20
CA ARG A 17 -20.22 12.43 -1.40
C ARG A 17 -19.70 13.83 -1.08
N GLY A 18 -18.55 14.17 -1.66
CA GLY A 18 -17.89 15.47 -1.43
C GLY A 18 -17.37 15.65 0.00
N LYS A 19 -17.31 14.58 0.80
CA LYS A 19 -16.74 14.58 2.14
C LYS A 19 -15.54 13.64 2.19
N TRP A 20 -14.59 13.98 3.06
CA TRP A 20 -13.40 13.16 3.35
C TRP A 20 -13.73 12.02 4.33
N GLU A 21 -14.74 11.22 3.98
CA GLU A 21 -15.30 10.12 4.79
C GLU A 21 -15.42 8.80 3.98
N GLY A 22 -14.57 8.63 2.95
CA GLY A 22 -14.53 7.44 2.10
C GLY A 22 -14.29 6.11 2.82
N ALA A 23 -13.49 6.06 3.88
CA ALA A 23 -13.30 4.83 4.66
C ALA A 23 -14.53 4.51 5.52
N ALA A 24 -15.19 5.54 6.07
CA ALA A 24 -16.46 5.37 6.78
C ALA A 24 -17.55 4.84 5.84
N ALA A 25 -17.66 5.40 4.63
CA ALA A 25 -18.57 4.89 3.60
C ALA A 25 -18.30 3.42 3.26
N ALA A 26 -17.02 3.04 3.16
CA ALA A 26 -16.62 1.66 2.87
C ALA A 26 -16.99 0.69 4.01
N GLN A 27 -16.87 1.14 5.26
CA GLN A 27 -17.25 0.34 6.41
C GLN A 27 -18.77 0.13 6.49
N GLU A 28 -19.55 1.17 6.22
CA GLU A 28 -21.01 1.05 6.17
C GLU A 28 -21.50 0.17 5.02
N LEU A 29 -20.89 0.29 3.84
CA LEU A 29 -21.19 -0.61 2.72
C LEU A 29 -20.83 -2.06 3.07
N THR A 30 -19.70 -2.27 3.74
CA THR A 30 -19.26 -3.58 4.22
C THR A 30 -20.31 -4.18 5.16
N GLN A 31 -20.75 -3.42 6.16
CA GLN A 31 -21.77 -3.88 7.12
C GLN A 31 -23.09 -4.22 6.43
N LEU A 32 -23.57 -3.37 5.51
CA LEU A 32 -24.79 -3.62 4.75
C LEU A 32 -24.67 -4.92 3.92
N THR A 33 -23.49 -5.18 3.37
CA THR A 33 -23.21 -6.40 2.58
C THR A 33 -23.11 -7.63 3.48
N ASP A 34 -22.48 -7.51 4.64
CA ASP A 34 -22.42 -8.57 5.67
C ASP A 34 -23.83 -8.98 6.09
N GLU A 35 -24.69 -8.02 6.42
CA GLU A 35 -26.07 -8.28 6.82
C GLU A 35 -26.86 -9.06 5.75
N LEU A 36 -26.68 -8.69 4.47
CA LEU A 36 -27.30 -9.39 3.36
C LEU A 36 -26.79 -10.84 3.24
N ILE A 37 -25.48 -11.03 3.25
CA ILE A 37 -24.86 -12.34 3.03
C ILE A 37 -25.16 -13.26 4.21
N THR A 38 -24.89 -12.83 5.43
CA THR A 38 -25.13 -13.62 6.65
C THR A 38 -26.60 -14.01 6.77
N ARG A 39 -27.54 -13.11 6.48
CA ARG A 39 -28.96 -13.45 6.47
C ARG A 39 -29.32 -14.48 5.41
N THR A 40 -28.82 -14.30 4.18
CA THR A 40 -29.14 -15.21 3.06
C THR A 40 -28.62 -16.63 3.32
N PHE A 41 -27.42 -16.76 3.88
CA PHE A 41 -26.88 -18.06 4.29
C PHE A 41 -27.65 -18.66 5.47
N SER A 42 -28.02 -17.84 6.46
CA SER A 42 -28.83 -18.29 7.60
C SER A 42 -30.22 -18.78 7.17
N ASP A 43 -30.89 -18.07 6.25
CA ASP A 43 -32.22 -18.44 5.76
C ASP A 43 -32.18 -19.77 4.96
N GLN A 44 -31.07 -20.03 4.24
CA GLN A 44 -30.93 -21.21 3.39
C GLN A 44 -30.41 -22.46 4.12
N PHE A 45 -29.52 -22.28 5.10
CA PHE A 45 -28.81 -23.38 5.76
C PHE A 45 -29.09 -23.50 7.27
N GLY A 46 -29.83 -22.57 7.87
CA GLY A 46 -30.18 -22.58 9.28
C GLY A 46 -29.05 -22.06 10.18
N ASP A 47 -28.91 -22.68 11.35
CA ASP A 47 -27.93 -22.27 12.37
C ASP A 47 -26.46 -22.57 11.96
N GLN A 48 -25.53 -21.92 12.67
CA GLN A 48 -24.07 -21.97 12.44
C GLN A 48 -23.40 -23.33 12.78
N ASN A 49 -24.04 -24.47 12.52
CA ASN A 49 -23.45 -25.82 12.74
C ASN A 49 -23.62 -26.73 11.51
N SER A 50 -23.68 -26.13 10.32
CA SER A 50 -23.96 -26.82 9.05
C SER A 50 -22.73 -27.51 8.41
N GLY A 51 -21.55 -27.40 9.04
CA GLY A 51 -20.29 -27.84 8.42
C GLY A 51 -19.85 -26.96 7.24
N VAL A 52 -20.26 -25.69 7.25
CA VAL A 52 -19.96 -24.68 6.22
C VAL A 52 -19.40 -23.44 6.89
N ALA A 53 -18.36 -22.84 6.29
CA ALA A 53 -17.80 -21.57 6.69
C ALA A 53 -17.68 -20.63 5.49
N VAL A 54 -18.25 -19.44 5.62
CA VAL A 54 -18.26 -18.39 4.60
C VAL A 54 -17.37 -17.26 5.06
N PHE A 55 -16.37 -16.96 4.25
CA PHE A 55 -15.41 -15.91 4.50
C PHE A 55 -15.47 -14.85 3.40
N ALA A 56 -15.39 -13.59 3.80
CA ALA A 56 -15.06 -12.48 2.91
C ALA A 56 -13.57 -12.48 2.61
N LEU A 57 -13.22 -12.20 1.37
CA LEU A 57 -11.85 -12.12 0.85
C LEU A 57 -11.55 -10.72 0.30
N GLY A 58 -10.27 -10.42 0.09
CA GLY A 58 -9.86 -9.21 -0.64
C GLY A 58 -10.30 -7.93 0.06
N GLY A 59 -10.72 -6.94 -0.74
CA GLY A 59 -11.24 -5.66 -0.21
C GLY A 59 -12.47 -5.82 0.66
N TYR A 60 -13.27 -6.87 0.44
CA TYR A 60 -14.42 -7.16 1.30
C TYR A 60 -13.99 -7.73 2.66
N GLY A 61 -13.00 -8.64 2.65
CA GLY A 61 -12.37 -9.18 3.84
C GLY A 61 -11.74 -8.09 4.71
N ARG A 62 -11.02 -7.15 4.07
CA ARG A 62 -10.42 -5.98 4.74
C ARG A 62 -11.41 -4.93 5.24
N CYS A 63 -12.71 -5.05 4.97
CA CYS A 63 -13.74 -4.04 5.26
C CYS A 63 -13.51 -2.70 4.54
N GLU A 64 -13.06 -2.77 3.30
CA GLU A 64 -12.66 -1.64 2.45
C GLU A 64 -13.41 -1.68 1.11
N LEU A 65 -14.71 -2.00 1.13
CA LEU A 65 -15.57 -2.01 -0.06
C LEU A 65 -15.83 -0.59 -0.57
N ASN A 66 -15.51 -0.32 -1.84
CA ASN A 66 -15.96 0.87 -2.56
C ASN A 66 -17.25 0.56 -3.33
N LEU A 67 -17.93 1.60 -3.83
CA LEU A 67 -19.26 1.47 -4.45
C LEU A 67 -19.38 0.32 -5.46
N HIS A 68 -18.48 0.22 -6.43
CA HIS A 68 -18.46 -0.83 -7.46
C HIS A 68 -17.39 -1.90 -7.21
N SER A 69 -16.93 -2.09 -5.96
CA SER A 69 -16.03 -3.20 -5.64
C SER A 69 -16.75 -4.54 -5.71
N ASP A 70 -16.03 -5.55 -6.20
CA ASP A 70 -16.44 -6.95 -6.17
C ASP A 70 -16.56 -7.46 -4.72
N VAL A 71 -17.42 -8.45 -4.53
CA VAL A 71 -17.65 -9.15 -3.27
C VAL A 71 -17.07 -10.56 -3.42
N ASP A 72 -15.86 -10.77 -2.92
CA ASP A 72 -15.17 -12.05 -3.02
C ASP A 72 -15.47 -12.94 -1.81
N LEU A 73 -15.91 -14.17 -2.05
CA LEU A 73 -16.30 -15.15 -1.03
C LEU A 73 -15.47 -16.44 -1.14
N LEU A 74 -15.02 -16.95 0.00
CA LEU A 74 -14.53 -18.32 0.14
C LEU A 74 -15.51 -19.10 1.01
N ILE A 75 -16.01 -20.21 0.46
CA ILE A 75 -16.94 -21.11 1.13
C ILE A 75 -16.21 -22.41 1.40
N VAL A 76 -15.82 -22.62 2.64
CA VAL A 76 -15.14 -23.84 3.08
C VAL A 76 -16.17 -24.85 3.57
N THR A 77 -16.19 -26.05 2.99
CA THR A 77 -17.06 -27.14 3.42
C THR A 77 -16.60 -28.50 2.89
N GLU A 78 -16.88 -29.57 3.62
CA GLU A 78 -16.76 -30.95 3.15
C GLU A 78 -18.03 -31.45 2.44
N ASN A 79 -19.11 -30.65 2.44
CA ASN A 79 -20.38 -31.03 1.84
C ASN A 79 -20.37 -30.84 0.32
N SER A 80 -20.17 -31.95 -0.40
CA SER A 80 -20.19 -31.99 -1.86
C SER A 80 -21.54 -32.42 -2.46
N SER A 81 -22.61 -32.46 -1.66
CA SER A 81 -23.91 -32.96 -2.12
C SER A 81 -24.53 -32.07 -3.21
N ALA A 82 -25.22 -32.70 -4.17
CA ALA A 82 -25.91 -31.97 -5.24
C ALA A 82 -27.03 -31.04 -4.73
N ALA A 83 -27.58 -31.30 -3.53
CA ALA A 83 -28.56 -30.43 -2.89
C ALA A 83 -27.91 -29.16 -2.32
N PHE A 84 -26.73 -29.29 -1.70
CA PHE A 84 -25.94 -28.16 -1.22
C PHE A 84 -25.52 -27.26 -2.38
N GLN A 85 -24.94 -27.84 -3.44
CA GLN A 85 -24.49 -27.09 -4.62
C GLN A 85 -25.65 -26.31 -5.29
N ARG A 86 -26.83 -26.93 -5.43
CA ARG A 86 -28.03 -26.26 -5.93
C ARG A 86 -28.50 -25.11 -5.03
N SER A 87 -28.40 -25.27 -3.72
CA SER A 87 -28.78 -24.22 -2.77
C SER A 87 -27.81 -23.05 -2.84
N LEU A 88 -26.51 -23.33 -2.92
CA LEU A 88 -25.49 -22.31 -3.06
C LEU A 88 -25.62 -21.56 -4.39
N GLN A 89 -25.85 -22.26 -5.50
CA GLN A 89 -26.09 -21.61 -6.80
C GLN A 89 -27.24 -20.61 -6.74
N LYS A 90 -28.33 -20.94 -6.04
CA LYS A 90 -29.46 -20.01 -5.83
C LYS A 90 -29.06 -18.79 -5.01
N ILE A 91 -28.26 -18.98 -3.96
CA ILE A 91 -27.75 -17.86 -3.15
C ILE A 91 -26.91 -16.93 -4.02
N ILE A 92 -25.91 -17.46 -4.74
CA ILE A 92 -25.03 -16.65 -5.58
C ILE A 92 -25.83 -15.92 -6.67
N GLN A 93 -26.75 -16.61 -7.35
CA GLN A 93 -27.64 -15.98 -8.33
C GLN A 93 -28.45 -14.84 -7.71
N SER A 94 -28.94 -15.01 -6.49
CA SER A 94 -29.68 -13.95 -5.81
C SER A 94 -28.82 -12.70 -5.56
N PHE A 95 -27.52 -12.84 -5.28
CA PHE A 95 -26.63 -11.69 -5.12
C PHE A 95 -26.36 -10.98 -6.45
N TRP A 96 -26.19 -11.72 -7.55
CA TRP A 96 -26.08 -11.12 -8.88
C TRP A 96 -27.36 -10.40 -9.28
N ASP A 97 -28.52 -10.98 -8.98
CA ASP A 97 -29.81 -10.34 -9.20
C ASP A 97 -29.95 -9.04 -8.39
N LEU A 98 -29.23 -8.89 -7.27
CA LEU A 98 -29.14 -7.68 -6.46
C LEU A 98 -28.12 -6.66 -6.97
N GLY A 99 -27.42 -6.93 -8.07
CA GLY A 99 -26.40 -6.03 -8.64
C GLY A 99 -25.07 -6.05 -7.88
N LEU A 100 -24.78 -7.13 -7.15
CA LEU A 100 -23.45 -7.40 -6.62
C LEU A 100 -22.65 -8.23 -7.62
N GLU A 101 -21.40 -7.85 -7.86
CA GLU A 101 -20.44 -8.69 -8.58
C GLU A 101 -19.79 -9.63 -7.57
N VAL A 102 -20.34 -10.85 -7.44
CA VAL A 102 -19.85 -11.84 -6.47
C VAL A 102 -18.90 -12.82 -7.14
N GLY A 103 -17.62 -12.75 -6.77
CA GLY A 103 -16.65 -13.81 -6.98
C GLY A 103 -16.77 -14.83 -5.85
N HIS A 104 -16.78 -16.13 -6.14
CA HIS A 104 -16.83 -17.14 -5.09
C HIS A 104 -16.03 -18.40 -5.42
N GLN A 105 -15.51 -19.04 -4.37
CA GLN A 105 -14.86 -20.35 -4.45
C GLN A 105 -15.46 -21.27 -3.39
N VAL A 106 -15.64 -22.55 -3.73
CA VAL A 106 -16.14 -23.59 -2.83
C VAL A 106 -15.10 -24.68 -2.73
N GLN A 107 -14.53 -24.87 -1.54
CA GLN A 107 -13.37 -25.76 -1.36
C GLN A 107 -13.41 -26.48 -0.01
N SER A 108 -12.76 -27.63 0.07
CA SER A 108 -12.38 -28.21 1.35
C SER A 108 -11.20 -27.46 1.97
N ILE A 109 -10.89 -27.77 3.24
CA ILE A 109 -9.70 -27.20 3.89
C ILE A 109 -8.42 -27.59 3.14
N GLU A 110 -8.32 -28.84 2.70
CA GLU A 110 -7.15 -29.33 1.96
C GLU A 110 -7.00 -28.65 0.60
N GLN A 111 -8.09 -28.49 -0.15
CA GLN A 111 -8.07 -27.76 -1.43
C GLN A 111 -7.63 -26.30 -1.24
N THR A 112 -8.10 -25.65 -0.18
CA THR A 112 -7.70 -24.27 0.16
C THR A 112 -6.19 -24.19 0.41
N ILE A 113 -5.62 -25.18 1.09
CA ILE A 113 -4.17 -25.23 1.37
C ILE A 113 -3.38 -25.51 0.09
N GLU A 114 -3.82 -26.48 -0.72
CA GLU A 114 -3.18 -26.82 -1.98
C GLU A 114 -3.10 -25.60 -2.90
N LEU A 115 -4.24 -24.90 -3.09
CA LEU A 115 -4.29 -23.70 -3.91
C LEU A 115 -3.39 -22.59 -3.35
N ALA A 116 -3.40 -22.36 -2.04
CA ALA A 116 -2.57 -21.32 -1.42
C ALA A 116 -1.07 -21.62 -1.46
N LEU A 117 -0.67 -22.88 -1.59
CA LEU A 117 0.73 -23.27 -1.79
C LEU A 117 1.17 -23.13 -3.25
N GLN A 118 0.23 -23.16 -4.20
CA GLN A 118 0.50 -23.05 -5.63
C GLN A 118 0.40 -21.60 -6.13
N GLU A 119 -0.50 -20.80 -5.57
CA GLU A 119 -0.83 -19.46 -6.04
C GLU A 119 -0.66 -18.39 -4.95
N TRP A 120 0.35 -17.53 -5.11
CA TRP A 120 0.67 -16.46 -4.16
C TRP A 120 -0.42 -15.38 -4.06
N THR A 121 -1.12 -15.11 -5.15
CA THR A 121 -2.27 -14.20 -5.19
C THR A 121 -3.42 -14.71 -4.32
N PHE A 122 -3.69 -16.01 -4.32
CA PHE A 122 -4.68 -16.60 -3.42
C PHE A 122 -4.18 -16.56 -1.96
N ARG A 123 -2.90 -16.91 -1.72
CA ARG A 123 -2.29 -16.84 -0.38
C ARG A 123 -2.37 -15.44 0.25
N THR A 124 -2.10 -14.39 -0.51
CA THR A 124 -2.23 -13.00 -0.01
C THR A 124 -3.67 -12.64 0.29
N THR A 125 -4.62 -13.12 -0.50
CA THR A 125 -6.06 -12.94 -0.26
C THR A 125 -6.52 -13.63 1.03
N LEU A 126 -5.93 -14.78 1.40
CA LEU A 126 -6.23 -15.46 2.67
C LEU A 126 -5.75 -14.70 3.91
N LEU A 127 -4.73 -13.85 3.80
CA LEU A 127 -4.28 -12.99 4.91
C LEU A 127 -5.31 -11.92 5.28
N GLU A 128 -6.24 -11.66 4.37
CA GLU A 128 -7.28 -10.62 4.49
C GLU A 128 -8.64 -11.24 4.84
N MET A 129 -8.67 -12.54 5.09
CA MET A 129 -9.87 -13.33 5.26
C MET A 129 -10.62 -12.94 6.53
N ARG A 130 -11.94 -12.77 6.41
CA ARG A 130 -12.83 -12.42 7.52
C ARG A 130 -14.06 -13.32 7.54
N THR A 131 -14.44 -13.82 8.71
CA THR A 131 -15.61 -14.68 8.87
C THR A 131 -16.90 -13.88 8.73
N LEU A 132 -17.84 -14.32 7.89
CA LEU A 132 -19.18 -13.73 7.74
C LEU A 132 -20.25 -14.59 8.41
N TRP A 133 -20.25 -15.89 8.10
CA TRP A 133 -21.20 -16.87 8.60
C TRP A 133 -20.55 -18.24 8.57
N ALA A 134 -20.43 -18.92 9.71
CA ALA A 134 -19.69 -20.17 9.77
C ALA A 134 -19.95 -20.98 11.03
N ASP A 135 -19.71 -22.29 10.93
CA ASP A 135 -19.39 -23.12 12.10
C ASP A 135 -18.06 -22.68 12.72
N LEU A 136 -18.10 -22.29 13.99
CA LEU A 136 -16.95 -21.76 14.71
C LEU A 136 -15.83 -22.80 14.91
N ASN A 137 -16.17 -24.09 14.97
CA ASN A 137 -15.18 -25.17 15.02
C ASN A 137 -14.45 -25.26 13.69
N LEU A 138 -15.18 -25.17 12.58
CA LEU A 138 -14.60 -25.16 11.24
C LEU A 138 -13.69 -23.94 11.02
N VAL A 139 -14.09 -22.75 11.51
CA VAL A 139 -13.21 -21.56 11.48
C VAL A 139 -11.90 -21.81 12.22
N ALA A 140 -11.96 -22.40 13.43
CA ALA A 140 -10.77 -22.71 14.20
C ALA A 140 -9.86 -23.73 13.49
N GLU A 141 -10.45 -24.71 12.82
CA GLU A 141 -9.73 -25.70 12.02
C GLU A 141 -9.04 -25.08 10.79
N VAL A 142 -9.76 -24.25 10.03
CA VAL A 142 -9.22 -23.50 8.90
C VAL A 142 -8.06 -22.61 9.35
N GLN A 143 -8.24 -21.84 10.42
CA GLN A 143 -7.21 -20.95 10.95
C GLN A 143 -5.94 -21.72 11.33
N LYS A 144 -6.09 -22.82 12.09
CA LYS A 144 -4.96 -23.65 12.53
C LYS A 144 -4.19 -24.23 11.34
N ASN A 145 -4.90 -24.74 10.34
CA ASN A 145 -4.30 -25.33 9.16
C ASN A 145 -3.57 -24.29 8.30
N LEU A 146 -4.22 -23.15 8.01
CA LEU A 146 -3.59 -22.07 7.24
C LEU A 146 -2.36 -21.52 7.96
N GLN A 147 -2.44 -21.28 9.27
CA GLN A 147 -1.32 -20.76 10.04
C GLN A 147 -0.08 -21.66 9.94
N SER A 148 -0.26 -22.95 10.18
CA SER A 148 0.84 -23.91 10.27
C SER A 148 1.38 -24.39 8.92
N ARG A 149 0.53 -24.48 7.90
CA ARG A 149 0.88 -25.07 6.60
C ARG A 149 1.10 -24.06 5.50
N VAL A 150 0.56 -22.85 5.63
CA VAL A 150 0.60 -21.82 4.59
C VAL A 150 1.28 -20.55 5.11
N ILE A 151 0.63 -19.80 6.01
CA ILE A 151 0.99 -18.41 6.33
C ILE A 151 2.44 -18.25 6.79
N PHE A 152 2.87 -19.04 7.79
CA PHE A 152 4.24 -18.97 8.31
C PHE A 152 5.23 -19.90 7.58
N LYS A 153 4.77 -20.66 6.58
CA LYS A 153 5.63 -21.56 5.82
C LYS A 153 6.32 -20.80 4.69
N ASP A 154 7.62 -21.00 4.57
CA ASP A 154 8.46 -20.45 3.49
C ASP A 154 8.36 -18.92 3.36
N TYR A 155 8.44 -18.23 4.50
CA TYR A 155 8.35 -16.77 4.57
C TYR A 155 9.41 -16.07 3.69
N LYS A 156 10.61 -16.63 3.55
CA LYS A 156 11.66 -16.06 2.69
C LYS A 156 11.26 -16.03 1.21
N SER A 157 10.68 -17.12 0.70
CA SER A 157 10.17 -17.18 -0.67
C SER A 157 8.99 -16.23 -0.85
N PHE A 158 8.05 -16.23 0.10
CA PHE A 158 6.93 -15.29 0.11
C PHE A 158 7.39 -13.83 0.00
N LEU A 159 8.29 -13.40 0.89
CA LEU A 159 8.86 -12.06 0.89
C LEU A 159 9.49 -11.71 -0.46
N LYS A 160 10.33 -12.60 -1.02
CA LYS A 160 11.01 -12.37 -2.30
C LYS A 160 9.99 -12.16 -3.43
N THR A 161 8.97 -13.00 -3.49
CA THR A 161 7.92 -12.94 -4.51
C THR A 161 7.11 -11.66 -4.39
N ILE A 162 6.64 -11.31 -3.19
CA ILE A 162 5.80 -10.12 -2.97
C ILE A 162 6.54 -8.81 -3.29
N LEU A 163 7.83 -8.72 -2.93
CA LEU A 163 8.64 -7.56 -3.30
C LEU A 163 8.86 -7.46 -4.81
N ALA A 164 9.12 -8.59 -5.49
CA ALA A 164 9.27 -8.62 -6.94
C ALA A 164 7.97 -8.28 -7.70
N GLU A 165 6.82 -8.74 -7.21
CA GLU A 165 5.50 -8.39 -7.75
C GLU A 165 5.18 -6.91 -7.54
N THR A 166 5.58 -6.35 -6.39
CA THR A 166 5.42 -4.91 -6.12
C THR A 166 6.22 -4.06 -7.10
N GLU A 167 7.49 -4.41 -7.32
CA GLU A 167 8.34 -3.74 -8.31
C GLU A 167 7.75 -3.83 -9.72
N THR A 168 7.34 -5.03 -10.14
CA THR A 168 6.71 -5.26 -11.46
C THR A 168 5.42 -4.44 -11.62
N ARG A 169 4.63 -4.34 -10.56
CA ARG A 169 3.42 -3.52 -10.54
C ARG A 169 3.77 -2.03 -10.66
N HIS A 170 4.72 -1.51 -9.89
CA HIS A 170 5.12 -0.10 -9.98
C HIS A 170 5.58 0.26 -11.40
N GLN A 171 6.39 -0.60 -12.04
CA GLN A 171 6.81 -0.44 -13.43
C GLN A 171 5.62 -0.42 -14.40
N LYS A 172 4.67 -1.35 -14.26
CA LYS A 172 3.48 -1.42 -15.10
C LYS A 172 2.58 -0.19 -14.99
N TYR A 173 2.54 0.46 -13.83
CA TYR A 173 1.67 1.60 -13.55
C TYR A 173 2.40 2.96 -13.53
N GLY A 174 3.57 3.05 -14.17
CA GLY A 174 4.24 4.32 -14.51
C GLY A 174 5.40 4.75 -13.58
N ASN A 175 5.82 3.90 -12.65
CA ASN A 175 7.04 4.00 -11.82
C ASN A 175 7.28 5.36 -11.11
N SER A 176 6.23 6.13 -10.88
CA SER A 176 6.27 7.41 -10.17
C SER A 176 4.95 7.61 -9.43
N PRO A 177 4.97 8.19 -8.21
CA PRO A 177 3.75 8.58 -7.53
C PRO A 177 3.12 9.85 -8.14
N GLN A 178 3.83 10.54 -9.04
CA GLN A 178 3.50 11.88 -9.54
C GLN A 178 3.08 11.90 -11.01
N LEU A 179 2.28 10.92 -11.41
CA LEU A 179 1.76 10.78 -12.78
C LEU A 179 0.51 11.64 -13.00
N LEU A 180 0.36 12.21 -14.19
CA LEU A 180 -0.82 13.00 -14.57
C LEU A 180 -2.12 12.19 -14.47
N GLU A 181 -2.13 10.93 -14.92
CA GLU A 181 -3.32 10.05 -14.84
C GLU A 181 -3.05 8.81 -13.99
N PRO A 182 -2.94 8.97 -12.66
CA PRO A 182 -2.43 7.92 -11.80
C PRO A 182 -3.48 6.83 -11.53
N ASN A 183 -3.02 5.64 -11.10
CA ASN A 183 -3.89 4.57 -10.62
C ASN A 183 -3.92 4.53 -9.09
N LEU A 184 -5.07 4.83 -8.49
CA LEU A 184 -5.25 4.93 -7.04
C LEU A 184 -4.97 3.63 -6.30
N LYS A 185 -5.19 2.48 -6.95
CA LYS A 185 -5.03 1.17 -6.33
C LYS A 185 -3.63 0.61 -6.54
N ASN A 186 -3.22 0.49 -7.79
CA ASN A 186 -2.02 -0.25 -8.17
C ASN A 186 -0.81 0.64 -8.48
N GLY A 187 -1.00 1.97 -8.57
CA GLY A 187 0.10 2.92 -8.77
C GLY A 187 1.11 2.89 -7.63
N MET A 188 2.27 3.49 -7.88
CA MET A 188 3.28 3.74 -6.85
C MET A 188 2.70 4.73 -5.83
N GLY A 189 2.75 4.39 -4.54
CA GLY A 189 2.07 5.17 -3.50
C GLY A 189 0.55 4.97 -3.46
N GLY A 190 0.03 3.96 -4.16
CA GLY A 190 -1.39 3.62 -4.15
C GLY A 190 -1.79 2.68 -3.02
N LEU A 191 -3.09 2.36 -2.92
CA LEU A 191 -3.65 1.50 -1.86
C LEU A 191 -2.96 0.13 -1.76
N ARG A 192 -2.46 -0.41 -2.87
CA ARG A 192 -1.76 -1.71 -2.88
C ARG A 192 -0.46 -1.68 -2.08
N ASP A 193 0.20 -0.53 -1.93
CA ASP A 193 1.41 -0.43 -1.12
C ASP A 193 1.10 -0.66 0.37
N PHE A 194 -0.05 -0.16 0.86
CA PHE A 194 -0.56 -0.53 2.19
C PHE A 194 -0.87 -2.02 2.30
N HIS A 195 -1.53 -2.60 1.28
CA HIS A 195 -1.87 -4.02 1.29
C HIS A 195 -0.61 -4.90 1.28
N THR A 196 0.44 -4.50 0.56
CA THR A 196 1.72 -5.19 0.62
C THR A 196 2.29 -5.18 2.04
N LEU A 197 2.30 -4.02 2.73
CA LEU A 197 2.73 -3.97 4.14
C LEU A 197 1.89 -4.87 5.05
N LEU A 198 0.56 -4.88 4.82
CA LEU A 198 -0.36 -5.74 5.54
C LEU A 198 0.01 -7.22 5.38
N TRP A 199 0.27 -7.65 4.14
CA TRP A 199 0.63 -9.03 3.84
C TRP A 199 1.97 -9.43 4.45
N LEU A 200 2.97 -8.54 4.37
CA LEU A 200 4.27 -8.76 5.00
C LEU A 200 4.13 -8.87 6.52
N TYR A 201 3.36 -7.97 7.13
CA TYR A 201 3.10 -7.97 8.57
C TYR A 201 2.46 -9.27 9.05
N HIS A 202 1.35 -9.68 8.43
CA HIS A 202 0.60 -10.87 8.85
C HIS A 202 1.30 -12.19 8.51
N SER A 203 2.22 -12.18 7.53
CA SER A 203 3.00 -13.38 7.17
C SER A 203 4.29 -13.53 7.98
N HIS A 204 4.74 -12.47 8.66
CA HIS A 204 6.02 -12.49 9.35
C HIS A 204 5.91 -13.12 10.76
N PRO A 205 6.63 -14.22 11.07
CA PRO A 205 6.50 -14.93 12.34
C PRO A 205 6.78 -14.08 13.60
N ASP A 206 7.74 -13.16 13.52
CA ASP A 206 8.09 -12.28 14.65
C ASP A 206 7.10 -11.12 14.88
N PHE A 207 6.44 -10.63 13.82
CA PHE A 207 5.49 -9.51 13.91
C PHE A 207 4.08 -10.01 14.18
N SER A 208 3.67 -11.07 13.48
CA SER A 208 2.40 -11.76 13.69
C SER A 208 2.70 -13.14 14.28
N ARG A 209 2.69 -13.25 15.62
CA ARG A 209 2.91 -14.54 16.31
C ARG A 209 1.76 -15.54 16.11
N LYS A 210 0.61 -15.05 15.68
CA LYS A 210 -0.61 -15.82 15.48
C LYS A 210 -1.39 -15.23 14.30
N PHE A 211 -1.79 -16.10 13.39
CA PHE A 211 -2.75 -15.76 12.35
C PHE A 211 -4.15 -15.86 12.94
N GLU A 212 -4.94 -14.80 12.78
CA GLU A 212 -6.32 -14.75 13.25
C GLU A 212 -7.26 -14.41 12.10
N ILE A 213 -8.29 -15.24 11.92
CA ILE A 213 -9.37 -14.93 11.00
C ILE A 213 -10.31 -13.98 11.74
N HIS A 214 -10.33 -12.72 11.30
CA HIS A 214 -11.12 -11.69 11.96
C HIS A 214 -12.63 -11.98 11.84
N ARG A 215 -13.39 -11.46 12.80
CA ARG A 215 -14.88 -11.47 12.78
C ARG A 215 -15.47 -10.07 12.79
N THR A 216 -14.75 -9.11 13.36
CA THR A 216 -15.18 -7.73 13.47
C THR A 216 -15.02 -7.01 12.14
N ALA A 217 -16.05 -6.27 11.72
CA ALA A 217 -15.97 -5.40 10.56
C ALA A 217 -15.17 -4.13 10.90
N ARG A 218 -13.86 -4.13 10.63
CA ARG A 218 -12.96 -2.98 10.80
C ARG A 218 -11.97 -2.94 9.63
N SER A 219 -11.62 -1.75 9.14
CA SER A 219 -10.59 -1.59 8.11
C SER A 219 -9.27 -2.21 8.56
N ALA A 220 -8.78 -3.16 7.77
CA ALA A 220 -7.53 -3.84 8.04
C ALA A 220 -6.32 -2.91 7.86
N THR A 221 -6.39 -1.97 6.90
CA THR A 221 -5.33 -0.96 6.70
C THR A 221 -5.24 0.01 7.86
N LEU A 222 -6.36 0.55 8.35
CA LEU A 222 -6.35 1.46 9.51
C LEU A 222 -5.84 0.75 10.76
N HIS A 223 -6.22 -0.52 10.96
CA HIS A 223 -5.72 -1.33 12.07
C HIS A 223 -4.21 -1.59 11.97
N LEU A 224 -3.69 -1.89 10.77
CA LEU A 224 -2.25 -2.04 10.55
C LEU A 224 -1.48 -0.76 10.92
N LEU A 225 -1.97 0.40 10.51
CA LEU A 225 -1.33 1.68 10.84
C LEU A 225 -1.31 1.97 12.34
N GLU A 226 -2.35 1.57 13.07
CA GLU A 226 -2.38 1.63 14.54
C GLU A 226 -1.36 0.68 15.16
N ASN A 227 -1.24 -0.54 14.65
CA ASN A 227 -0.26 -1.50 15.14
C ASN A 227 1.17 -0.97 14.94
N PHE A 228 1.49 -0.42 13.76
CA PHE A 228 2.80 0.18 13.52
C PHE A 228 3.09 1.37 14.44
N PHE A 229 2.09 2.20 14.74
CA PHE A 229 2.24 3.29 15.69
C PHE A 229 2.46 2.80 17.12
N HIS A 230 1.63 1.87 17.62
CA HIS A 230 1.76 1.32 18.97
C HIS A 230 3.05 0.52 19.17
N GLN A 231 3.61 -0.06 18.11
CA GLN A 231 4.89 -0.76 18.12
C GLN A 231 6.10 0.18 17.89
N ALA A 232 5.87 1.50 17.82
CA ALA A 232 6.88 2.53 17.59
C ALA A 232 7.65 2.38 16.26
N PHE A 233 7.02 1.77 15.24
CA PHE A 233 7.53 1.75 13.87
C PHE A 233 7.15 3.00 13.07
N LEU A 234 6.10 3.71 13.50
CA LEU A 234 5.71 5.00 12.96
C LEU A 234 5.76 6.07 14.05
N LEU A 235 6.24 7.25 13.67
CA LEU A 235 6.08 8.46 14.47
C LEU A 235 4.62 8.92 14.42
N GLU A 236 4.23 9.75 15.40
CA GLU A 236 2.86 10.27 15.49
C GLU A 236 2.45 11.03 14.22
N GLY A 237 3.31 11.92 13.72
CA GLY A 237 3.06 12.66 12.48
C GLY A 237 2.86 11.74 11.26
N ASP A 238 3.66 10.68 11.13
CA ASP A 238 3.55 9.72 10.04
C ASP A 238 2.26 8.90 10.14
N HIS A 239 1.88 8.48 11.35
CA HIS A 239 0.64 7.77 11.60
C HIS A 239 -0.58 8.59 11.15
N PHE A 240 -0.65 9.86 11.55
CA PHE A 240 -1.73 10.76 11.13
C PHE A 240 -1.71 10.98 9.61
N ALA A 241 -0.56 11.30 9.03
CA ALA A 241 -0.43 11.55 7.59
C ALA A 241 -0.87 10.35 6.74
N LEU A 242 -0.53 9.12 7.15
CA LEU A 242 -0.92 7.90 6.45
C LEU A 242 -2.41 7.58 6.59
N LYS A 243 -3.00 7.84 7.77
CA LYS A 243 -4.46 7.73 7.95
C LYS A 243 -5.20 8.70 7.04
N HIS A 244 -4.75 9.95 6.97
CA HIS A 244 -5.31 10.94 6.05
C HIS A 244 -5.12 10.52 4.58
N ALA A 245 -3.96 10.02 4.20
CA ALA A 245 -3.71 9.53 2.84
C ALA A 245 -4.65 8.35 2.48
N PHE A 246 -4.86 7.41 3.40
CA PHE A 246 -5.80 6.31 3.19
C PHE A 246 -7.24 6.82 3.01
N GLU A 247 -7.70 7.73 3.88
CA GLU A 247 -9.03 8.35 3.78
C GLU A 247 -9.23 9.08 2.45
N PHE A 248 -8.22 9.84 2.04
CA PHE A 248 -8.18 10.56 0.77
C PHE A 248 -8.34 9.60 -0.41
N PHE A 249 -7.53 8.54 -0.48
CA PHE A 249 -7.60 7.56 -1.57
C PHE A 249 -8.92 6.79 -1.58
N MET A 250 -9.47 6.43 -0.41
CA MET A 250 -10.78 5.78 -0.32
C MET A 250 -11.91 6.70 -0.80
N THR A 251 -11.83 7.99 -0.48
CA THR A 251 -12.77 9.02 -0.95
C THR A 251 -12.70 9.16 -2.47
N LEU A 252 -11.50 9.34 -3.04
CA LEU A 252 -11.32 9.48 -4.49
C LEU A 252 -11.81 8.26 -5.27
N ARG A 253 -11.53 7.07 -4.75
CA ARG A 253 -11.95 5.82 -5.38
C ARG A 253 -13.48 5.68 -5.39
N ASN A 254 -14.15 6.11 -4.32
CA ASN A 254 -15.61 6.19 -4.28
C ASN A 254 -16.18 7.22 -5.25
N GLU A 255 -15.59 8.42 -5.34
CA GLU A 255 -16.02 9.45 -6.29
C GLU A 255 -15.83 9.00 -7.75
N LEU A 256 -14.72 8.35 -8.08
CA LEU A 256 -14.50 7.77 -9.41
C LEU A 256 -15.58 6.74 -9.76
N HIS A 257 -15.85 5.81 -8.84
CA HIS A 257 -16.88 4.81 -9.00
C HIS A 257 -18.26 5.44 -9.21
N PHE A 258 -18.60 6.45 -8.41
CA PHE A 258 -19.88 7.15 -8.50
C PHE A 258 -20.03 7.93 -9.82
N LEU A 259 -18.99 8.68 -10.22
CA LEU A 259 -19.03 9.52 -11.43
C LEU A 259 -19.05 8.70 -12.72
N THR A 260 -18.42 7.53 -12.73
CA THR A 260 -18.34 6.68 -13.93
C THR A 260 -19.40 5.58 -13.98
N GLY A 261 -20.02 5.25 -12.83
CA GLY A 261 -20.99 4.15 -12.72
C GLY A 261 -20.37 2.76 -12.88
N GLN A 262 -19.04 2.67 -12.82
CA GLN A 262 -18.29 1.42 -12.99
C GLN A 262 -17.06 1.37 -12.08
N LYS A 263 -16.46 0.19 -11.97
CA LYS A 263 -15.21 -0.03 -11.26
C LYS A 263 -14.04 0.55 -12.07
N THR A 264 -13.47 1.65 -11.61
CA THR A 264 -12.25 2.22 -12.17
C THR A 264 -11.37 2.80 -11.07
N ASP A 265 -10.08 2.48 -11.15
CA ASP A 265 -9.08 2.96 -10.21
C ASP A 265 -8.16 4.02 -10.86
N ARG A 266 -8.43 4.44 -12.10
CA ARG A 266 -7.60 5.42 -12.82
C ARG A 266 -8.21 6.82 -12.74
N LEU A 267 -7.44 7.77 -12.24
CA LEU A 267 -7.80 9.18 -12.18
C LEU A 267 -7.48 9.85 -13.54
N GLU A 268 -8.33 9.60 -14.52
CA GLU A 268 -8.19 10.15 -15.87
C GLU A 268 -8.31 11.67 -15.89
N TYR A 269 -7.61 12.33 -16.82
CA TYR A 269 -7.52 13.77 -16.97
C TYR A 269 -8.91 14.44 -17.00
N GLY A 270 -9.85 13.85 -17.74
CA GLY A 270 -11.23 14.35 -17.87
C GLY A 270 -12.07 14.25 -16.58
N LEU A 271 -11.66 13.41 -15.61
CA LEU A 271 -12.35 13.22 -14.34
C LEU A 271 -11.80 14.12 -13.23
N GLN A 272 -10.54 14.56 -13.33
CA GLN A 272 -9.85 15.34 -12.30
C GLN A 272 -10.65 16.61 -11.93
N LYS A 273 -10.97 17.47 -12.91
CA LYS A 273 -11.77 18.69 -12.65
C LYS A 273 -13.15 18.42 -12.03
N LYS A 274 -13.80 17.31 -12.39
CA LYS A 274 -15.12 16.94 -11.84
C LYS A 274 -15.01 16.51 -10.38
N ILE A 275 -13.95 15.77 -10.04
CA ILE A 275 -13.67 15.35 -8.67
C ILE A 275 -13.25 16.54 -7.82
N THR A 276 -12.33 17.37 -8.31
CA THR A 276 -11.90 18.62 -7.68
C THR A 276 -13.07 19.49 -7.25
N SER A 277 -14.01 19.74 -8.16
CA SER A 277 -15.22 20.54 -7.86
C SER A 277 -16.17 19.83 -6.87
N THR A 278 -16.30 18.51 -6.96
CA THR A 278 -17.13 17.73 -6.03
C THR A 278 -16.57 17.77 -4.60
N LEU A 279 -15.25 17.81 -4.45
CA LEU A 279 -14.55 17.85 -3.16
C LEU A 279 -14.37 19.27 -2.59
N GLY A 280 -14.90 20.29 -3.28
CA GLY A 280 -14.92 21.66 -2.77
C GLY A 280 -13.61 22.44 -2.92
N TYR A 281 -12.70 22.01 -3.80
CA TYR A 281 -11.53 22.84 -4.13
C TYR A 281 -11.96 24.03 -4.98
N GLU A 282 -11.41 25.20 -4.64
CA GLU A 282 -11.66 26.45 -5.35
C GLU A 282 -10.35 27.01 -5.92
N ASP A 283 -10.46 27.74 -7.04
CA ASP A 283 -9.31 28.44 -7.62
C ASP A 283 -8.84 29.52 -6.64
N VAL A 284 -7.52 29.59 -6.44
CA VAL A 284 -6.88 30.71 -5.71
C VAL A 284 -6.06 31.52 -6.72
N PRO A 285 -5.66 32.77 -6.40
CA PRO A 285 -4.82 33.55 -7.32
C PRO A 285 -3.60 32.72 -7.76
N GLU A 286 -3.41 32.63 -9.08
CA GLU A 286 -2.27 31.97 -9.75
C GLU A 286 -2.24 30.42 -9.68
N ILE A 287 -3.16 29.75 -8.99
CA ILE A 287 -3.17 28.27 -8.88
C ILE A 287 -4.57 27.71 -9.10
N LEU A 288 -4.71 26.80 -10.07
CA LEU A 288 -5.99 26.16 -10.36
C LEU A 288 -6.40 25.19 -9.23
N ALA A 289 -7.69 25.08 -8.94
CA ALA A 289 -8.26 24.13 -7.98
C ALA A 289 -7.79 22.69 -8.25
N VAL A 290 -7.70 22.31 -9.53
CA VAL A 290 -7.29 20.98 -9.95
C VAL A 290 -5.80 20.72 -9.71
N GLU A 291 -4.97 21.76 -9.79
CA GLU A 291 -3.53 21.67 -9.51
C GLU A 291 -3.28 21.58 -8.01
N GLN A 292 -4.06 22.30 -7.19
CA GLN A 292 -4.05 22.13 -5.73
C GLN A 292 -4.43 20.70 -5.34
N PHE A 293 -5.52 20.19 -5.92
CA PHE A 293 -5.97 18.81 -5.72
C PHE A 293 -4.90 17.78 -6.13
N LEU A 294 -4.32 17.92 -7.32
CA LEU A 294 -3.27 17.01 -7.80
C LEU A 294 -2.01 17.08 -6.93
N ARG A 295 -1.63 18.27 -6.45
CA ARG A 295 -0.52 18.44 -5.51
C ARG A 295 -0.77 17.68 -4.22
N GLU A 296 -1.96 17.78 -3.65
CA GLU A 296 -2.33 17.02 -2.45
C GLU A 296 -2.31 15.51 -2.71
N TYR A 297 -2.84 15.06 -3.85
CA TYR A 297 -2.73 13.66 -4.29
C TYR A 297 -1.27 13.19 -4.33
N TYR A 298 -0.37 13.95 -4.96
CA TYR A 298 1.05 13.61 -5.09
C TYR A 298 1.76 13.55 -3.74
N LEU A 299 1.47 14.47 -2.82
CA LEU A 299 2.01 14.46 -1.47
C LEU A 299 1.56 13.21 -0.70
N HIS A 300 0.29 12.82 -0.80
CA HIS A 300 -0.21 11.58 -0.21
C HIS A 300 0.45 10.34 -0.83
N ALA A 301 0.51 10.26 -2.16
CA ALA A 301 1.13 9.13 -2.86
C ALA A 301 2.62 8.98 -2.50
N ARG A 302 3.37 10.09 -2.48
CA ARG A 302 4.77 10.10 -2.03
C ARG A 302 4.90 9.61 -0.59
N LYS A 303 4.04 10.07 0.32
CA LYS A 303 4.09 9.64 1.72
C LYS A 303 3.84 8.14 1.86
N ILE A 304 2.84 7.61 1.17
CA ILE A 304 2.52 6.18 1.16
C ILE A 304 3.72 5.38 0.63
N TYR A 305 4.25 5.76 -0.53
CA TYR A 305 5.36 5.04 -1.16
C TYR A 305 6.61 5.07 -0.28
N HIS A 306 6.94 6.23 0.26
CA HIS A 306 8.10 6.41 1.12
C HIS A 306 8.00 5.56 2.38
N THR A 307 6.86 5.59 3.07
CA THR A 307 6.63 4.73 4.24
C THR A 307 6.65 3.26 3.85
N TYR A 308 6.09 2.88 2.70
CA TYR A 308 6.16 1.52 2.19
C TYR A 308 7.61 1.05 2.06
N GLN A 309 8.48 1.86 1.43
CA GLN A 309 9.90 1.54 1.31
C GLN A 309 10.50 1.25 2.69
N ILE A 310 10.42 2.19 3.63
CA ILE A 310 10.98 2.04 4.98
C ILE A 310 10.43 0.82 5.71
N LEU A 311 9.10 0.68 5.80
CA LEU A 311 8.48 -0.37 6.61
C LEU A 311 8.66 -1.76 6.00
N SER A 312 8.71 -1.87 4.67
CA SER A 312 8.94 -3.15 3.99
C SER A 312 10.27 -3.80 4.42
N GLU A 313 11.26 -2.98 4.80
CA GLU A 313 12.58 -3.42 5.25
C GLU A 313 12.56 -4.11 6.61
N LEU A 314 11.67 -3.68 7.51
CA LEU A 314 11.53 -4.27 8.83
C LEU A 314 11.23 -5.77 8.75
N PHE A 315 10.65 -6.18 7.62
CA PHE A 315 10.24 -7.54 7.33
C PHE A 315 11.32 -8.37 6.60
N ILE A 316 12.44 -7.76 6.22
CA ILE A 316 13.57 -8.46 5.61
C ILE A 316 14.40 -9.12 6.74
N PRO A 317 14.58 -10.45 6.75
CA PRO A 317 15.37 -11.10 7.78
C PRO A 317 16.80 -10.54 7.80
N LYS A 318 17.32 -10.17 8.98
CA LYS A 318 18.68 -9.64 9.14
C LYS A 318 19.77 -10.53 8.51
N MET A 319 19.58 -11.86 8.53
CA MET A 319 20.47 -12.82 7.87
C MET A 319 20.42 -12.76 6.33
N THR A 320 19.32 -12.31 5.72
CA THR A 320 19.23 -12.16 4.25
C THR A 320 20.11 -11.03 3.75
N TYR A 321 20.30 -9.97 4.55
CA TYR A 321 21.26 -8.92 4.27
C TYR A 321 22.68 -9.51 4.25
N LEU A 322 23.04 -10.32 5.26
CA LEU A 322 24.34 -10.99 5.34
C LEU A 322 24.53 -12.12 4.30
N GLN A 323 23.47 -12.78 3.83
CA GLN A 323 23.56 -13.84 2.81
C GLN A 323 23.56 -13.31 1.36
N LYS A 324 22.98 -12.13 1.08
CA LYS A 324 23.27 -11.43 -0.20
C LYS A 324 24.73 -10.96 -0.27
N VAL A 325 25.38 -10.87 0.88
CA VAL A 325 26.74 -10.36 1.09
C VAL A 325 27.80 -11.49 1.03
N GLU A 326 27.44 -12.77 1.05
CA GLU A 326 28.41 -13.88 0.94
C GLU A 326 27.92 -14.91 -0.08
N ALA A 327 28.60 -15.08 -1.23
CA ALA A 327 29.82 -15.88 -1.26
C ALA A 327 31.00 -15.33 -2.12
N ASP A 328 30.95 -14.08 -2.60
CA ASP A 328 32.07 -13.54 -3.41
C ASP A 328 32.20 -11.99 -3.46
N SER A 329 31.43 -11.24 -2.66
CA SER A 329 31.52 -9.77 -2.69
C SER A 329 32.45 -9.26 -1.60
N SER A 330 33.60 -8.71 -1.99
CA SER A 330 34.47 -7.95 -1.09
C SER A 330 33.70 -6.77 -0.48
N GLN A 331 33.70 -6.68 0.86
CA GLN A 331 33.23 -5.50 1.56
C GLN A 331 34.30 -4.41 1.44
N GLU A 332 33.97 -3.30 0.79
CA GLU A 332 34.84 -2.14 0.65
C GLU A 332 34.34 -1.02 1.58
N THR A 333 35.20 -0.52 2.46
CA THR A 333 34.85 0.62 3.33
C THR A 333 34.96 1.92 2.55
N LEU A 334 33.83 2.62 2.36
CA LEU A 334 33.81 3.93 1.68
C LEU A 334 34.10 5.08 2.66
N ALA A 335 33.57 4.97 3.88
CA ALA A 335 33.79 5.90 4.99
C ALA A 335 33.45 5.24 6.33
N PRO A 336 33.78 5.85 7.49
CA PRO A 336 33.31 5.36 8.78
C PRO A 336 31.79 5.14 8.77
N ALA A 337 31.34 3.96 9.19
CA ALA A 337 29.93 3.53 9.18
C ALA A 337 29.27 3.34 7.80
N ILE A 338 29.98 3.52 6.69
CA ILE A 338 29.45 3.33 5.33
C ILE A 338 30.33 2.35 4.56
N SER A 339 29.74 1.24 4.13
CA SER A 339 30.42 0.22 3.34
C SER A 339 29.71 0.00 2.02
N ARG A 340 30.47 -0.33 0.98
CA ARG A 340 29.94 -0.94 -0.22
C ARG A 340 29.93 -2.46 -0.03
N ILE A 341 28.81 -3.09 -0.31
CA ILE A 341 28.72 -4.53 -0.43
C ILE A 341 28.00 -4.92 -1.72
N GLY A 342 28.71 -5.63 -2.60
CA GLY A 342 28.23 -5.91 -3.96
C GLY A 342 27.89 -4.62 -4.71
N ASN A 343 26.63 -4.50 -5.12
CA ASN A 343 26.10 -3.31 -5.81
C ASN A 343 25.27 -2.40 -4.90
N SER A 344 25.56 -2.36 -3.60
CA SER A 344 24.82 -1.53 -2.64
C SER A 344 25.72 -0.81 -1.65
N ILE A 345 25.33 0.42 -1.29
CA ILE A 345 25.90 1.19 -0.17
C ILE A 345 25.09 0.87 1.07
N VAL A 346 25.74 0.43 2.13
CA VAL A 346 25.09 0.00 3.35
C VAL A 346 25.63 0.76 4.54
N PHE A 347 24.79 0.98 5.54
CA PHE A 347 25.24 1.48 6.83
C PHE A 347 25.80 0.32 7.65
N SER A 348 27.08 0.40 8.02
CA SER A 348 27.80 -0.57 8.83
C SER A 348 28.17 -0.02 10.22
N GLY A 349 27.67 1.17 10.58
CA GLY A 349 27.94 1.83 11.85
C GLY A 349 27.15 1.28 13.03
N VAL A 350 27.66 1.55 14.24
CA VAL A 350 26.97 1.25 15.51
C VAL A 350 26.15 2.46 15.99
N SER A 351 26.44 3.66 15.49
CA SER A 351 25.81 4.93 15.91
C SER A 351 25.57 5.84 14.70
N THR A 352 24.42 6.51 14.67
CA THR A 352 24.05 7.46 13.62
C THR A 352 24.68 8.85 13.80
N ARG A 353 25.42 9.08 14.90
CA ARG A 353 26.12 10.34 15.19
C ARG A 353 27.08 10.78 14.08
N ASN A 354 27.57 9.84 13.29
CA ASN A 354 28.42 10.10 12.14
C ASN A 354 27.85 11.16 11.18
N PHE A 355 26.52 11.27 11.03
CA PHE A 355 25.90 12.30 10.18
C PHE A 355 25.87 13.67 10.82
N SER A 356 25.73 13.75 12.15
CA SER A 356 25.81 15.02 12.88
C SER A 356 27.25 15.53 12.98
N ASP A 357 28.21 14.61 13.14
CA ASP A 357 29.63 14.94 13.26
C ASP A 357 30.29 15.23 11.89
N GLN A 358 29.81 14.60 10.83
CA GLN A 358 30.31 14.75 9.45
C GLN A 358 29.13 14.93 8.47
N PRO A 359 28.53 16.14 8.41
CA PRO A 359 27.36 16.39 7.57
C PRO A 359 27.61 16.07 6.10
N GLU A 360 28.83 16.26 5.59
CA GLU A 360 29.15 15.97 4.20
C GLU A 360 29.09 14.47 3.84
N LEU A 361 29.10 13.57 4.84
CA LEU A 361 28.91 12.13 4.63
C LEU A 361 27.56 11.83 3.97
N LEU A 362 26.52 12.59 4.35
CA LEU A 362 25.18 12.45 3.77
C LEU A 362 25.21 12.69 2.26
N MET A 363 25.88 13.76 1.82
CA MET A 363 26.01 14.08 0.41
C MET A 363 26.98 13.12 -0.33
N LYS A 364 28.05 12.68 0.33
CA LYS A 364 29.02 11.71 -0.22
C LYS A 364 28.37 10.38 -0.58
N ILE A 365 27.32 9.95 0.13
CA ILE A 365 26.58 8.74 -0.19
C ILE A 365 25.95 8.82 -1.59
N PHE A 366 25.34 9.95 -1.95
CA PHE A 366 24.77 10.16 -3.27
C PHE A 366 25.86 10.26 -4.35
N PHE A 367 26.97 10.90 -4.03
CA PHE A 367 28.15 10.91 -4.90
C PHE A 367 28.68 9.50 -5.18
N TRP A 368 28.78 8.62 -4.17
CA TRP A 368 29.20 7.23 -4.38
C TRP A 368 28.16 6.42 -5.14
N LYS A 369 26.87 6.64 -4.88
CA LYS A 369 25.78 6.03 -5.65
C LYS A 369 25.93 6.35 -7.14
N GLN A 370 26.16 7.61 -7.49
CA GLN A 370 26.38 8.03 -8.86
C GLN A 370 27.65 7.43 -9.45
N LYS A 371 28.78 7.61 -8.76
CA LYS A 371 30.12 7.25 -9.24
C LYS A 371 30.28 5.74 -9.49
N TYR A 372 29.65 4.92 -8.66
CA TYR A 372 29.84 3.46 -8.67
C TYR A 372 28.59 2.69 -9.11
N ASP A 373 27.54 3.37 -9.55
CA ASP A 373 26.23 2.77 -9.88
C ASP A 373 25.65 1.89 -8.76
N LEU A 374 25.70 2.40 -7.53
CA LEU A 374 25.26 1.63 -6.37
C LEU A 374 23.82 1.94 -6.02
N LYS A 375 23.10 0.90 -5.60
CA LYS A 375 21.84 1.08 -4.92
C LYS A 375 22.10 1.53 -3.48
N LEU A 376 21.20 2.33 -2.92
CA LEU A 376 21.23 2.55 -1.48
C LEU A 376 20.59 1.34 -0.82
N GLY A 377 21.30 0.75 0.13
CA GLY A 377 20.75 -0.26 1.01
C GLY A 377 19.56 0.34 1.75
N GLU A 378 18.50 -0.43 1.86
CA GLU A 378 17.21 0.09 2.31
C GLU A 378 17.32 0.73 3.72
N PHE A 379 17.98 0.08 4.70
CA PHE A 379 18.18 0.69 6.04
C PHE A 379 18.90 2.04 5.99
N LEU A 380 19.83 2.19 5.04
CA LEU A 380 20.50 3.46 4.82
C LEU A 380 19.53 4.51 4.24
N ARG A 381 18.60 4.14 3.35
CA ARG A 381 17.53 5.03 2.86
C ARG A 381 16.65 5.52 4.01
N SER A 382 16.16 4.62 4.85
CA SER A 382 15.36 4.98 6.04
C SER A 382 16.14 5.93 6.95
N LEU A 383 17.41 5.63 7.23
CA LEU A 383 18.27 6.48 8.04
C LEU A 383 18.46 7.87 7.42
N LEU A 384 18.75 7.94 6.12
CA LEU A 384 18.92 9.19 5.39
C LEU A 384 17.65 10.05 5.42
N TYR A 385 16.48 9.46 5.27
CA TYR A 385 15.21 10.16 5.39
C TYR A 385 15.01 10.78 6.79
N HIS A 386 15.27 10.01 7.84
CA HIS A 386 15.17 10.53 9.21
C HIS A 386 16.19 11.64 9.47
N GLN A 387 17.39 11.56 8.89
CA GLN A 387 18.38 12.63 8.96
C GLN A 387 17.93 13.88 8.17
N ALA A 388 17.24 13.70 7.03
CA ALA A 388 16.71 14.80 6.21
C ALA A 388 15.82 15.76 7.01
N GLN A 389 15.03 15.23 7.95
CA GLN A 389 14.14 16.02 8.81
C GLN A 389 14.88 16.96 9.78
N ASN A 390 16.14 16.67 10.07
CA ASN A 390 16.98 17.48 10.96
C ASN A 390 17.93 18.43 10.20
N LEU A 391 17.87 18.45 8.86
CA LEU A 391 18.70 19.34 8.06
C LEU A 391 18.22 20.79 8.22
N ASN A 392 19.18 21.68 8.44
CA ASN A 392 18.95 23.09 8.73
C ASN A 392 19.85 23.99 7.86
N GLU A 393 19.83 25.30 8.09
CA GLU A 393 20.65 26.27 7.35
C GLU A 393 22.16 26.00 7.45
N ASP A 394 22.64 25.42 8.56
CA ASP A 394 24.06 25.11 8.73
C ASP A 394 24.50 24.03 7.74
N PHE A 395 23.66 23.02 7.50
CA PHE A 395 23.90 22.01 6.48
C PHE A 395 23.92 22.62 5.08
N GLN A 396 22.98 23.51 4.76
CA GLN A 396 22.88 24.18 3.46
C GLN A 396 24.11 25.06 3.16
N ARG A 397 24.67 25.71 4.18
CA ARG A 397 25.84 26.61 4.05
C ARG A 397 27.19 25.89 4.20
N ASN A 398 27.19 24.60 4.52
CA ASN A 398 28.42 23.83 4.71
C ASN A 398 29.19 23.71 3.39
N GLN A 399 30.43 24.23 3.37
CA GLN A 399 31.26 24.29 2.17
C GLN A 399 31.58 22.91 1.59
N GLU A 400 31.79 21.90 2.43
CA GLU A 400 32.07 20.54 1.96
C GLU A 400 30.83 19.86 1.39
N VAL A 401 29.65 20.07 2.00
CA VAL A 401 28.37 19.59 1.45
C VAL A 401 28.13 20.19 0.06
N ILE A 402 28.26 21.52 -0.07
CA ILE A 402 28.12 22.24 -1.35
C ILE A 402 29.12 21.71 -2.38
N ARG A 403 30.39 21.53 -1.97
CA ARG A 403 31.44 21.00 -2.86
C ARG A 403 31.08 19.63 -3.41
N VAL A 404 30.61 18.71 -2.56
CA VAL A 404 30.22 17.36 -2.99
C VAL A 404 28.96 17.40 -3.86
N PHE A 405 27.97 18.24 -3.56
CA PHE A 405 26.80 18.41 -4.40
C PHE A 405 27.18 18.92 -5.80
N LEU A 406 28.06 19.91 -5.90
CA LEU A 406 28.57 20.40 -7.19
C LEU A 406 29.32 19.30 -7.97
N GLN A 407 30.02 18.38 -7.29
CA GLN A 407 30.63 17.22 -7.93
C GLN A 407 29.59 16.26 -8.53
N ILE A 408 28.45 16.06 -7.85
CA ILE A 408 27.32 15.28 -8.38
C ILE A 408 26.77 15.95 -9.64
N MET A 409 26.48 17.26 -9.56
CA MET A 409 25.91 18.05 -10.67
C MET A 409 26.83 18.14 -11.89
N GLN A 410 28.16 18.14 -11.70
CA GLN A 410 29.15 18.18 -12.78
C GLN A 410 29.27 16.86 -13.55
N ASN A 411 28.75 15.75 -13.00
CA ASN A 411 28.74 14.47 -13.67
C ASN A 411 27.34 14.21 -14.28
N PRO A 412 27.19 14.21 -15.62
CA PRO A 412 25.89 13.96 -16.25
C PRO A 412 25.46 12.48 -16.16
N GLU A 413 26.39 11.55 -15.92
CA GLU A 413 26.06 10.13 -15.85
C GLU A 413 25.15 9.85 -14.63
N ARG A 414 23.96 9.29 -14.87
CA ARG A 414 22.96 8.93 -13.84
C ARG A 414 22.52 10.09 -12.93
N LEU A 415 22.71 11.34 -13.36
CA LEU A 415 22.37 12.51 -12.54
C LEU A 415 20.89 12.51 -12.13
N GLY A 416 19.98 12.27 -13.07
CA GLY A 416 18.53 12.23 -12.79
C GLY A 416 18.14 11.16 -11.76
N ASP A 417 18.70 9.95 -11.84
CA ASP A 417 18.46 8.87 -10.85
C ASP A 417 18.93 9.26 -9.44
N VAL A 418 20.08 9.92 -9.34
CA VAL A 418 20.65 10.36 -8.07
C VAL A 418 19.83 11.49 -7.46
N LEU A 419 19.48 12.51 -8.26
CA LEU A 419 18.67 13.63 -7.80
C LEU A 419 17.24 13.17 -7.43
N ARG A 420 16.64 12.27 -8.21
CA ARG A 420 15.37 11.64 -7.85
C ARG A 420 15.48 10.89 -6.52
N THR A 421 16.55 10.13 -6.31
CA THR A 421 16.77 9.44 -5.02
C THR A 421 16.94 10.44 -3.87
N MET A 422 17.63 11.57 -4.08
CA MET A 422 17.74 12.62 -3.06
C MET A 422 16.38 13.27 -2.77
N HIS A 423 15.56 13.49 -3.79
CA HIS A 423 14.21 14.04 -3.68
C HIS A 423 13.23 13.10 -2.97
N GLU A 424 13.28 11.81 -3.29
CA GLU A 424 12.51 10.75 -2.62
C GLU A 424 12.80 10.67 -1.12
N LEU A 425 14.02 11.00 -0.72
CA LEU A 425 14.48 11.01 0.68
C LEU A 425 14.37 12.38 1.34
N GLU A 426 13.71 13.35 0.69
CA GLU A 426 13.56 14.75 1.12
C GLU A 426 14.88 15.52 1.34
N ILE A 427 16.01 14.95 0.94
CA ILE A 427 17.32 15.60 1.04
C ILE A 427 17.44 16.68 -0.03
N LEU A 428 16.86 16.39 -1.22
CA LEU A 428 16.52 17.32 -2.30
C LEU A 428 16.07 18.69 -1.79
N ASP A 429 14.84 18.64 -1.29
CA ASP A 429 13.99 19.74 -0.89
C ASP A 429 14.61 20.53 0.28
N ARG A 430 15.22 19.82 1.22
CA ARG A 430 15.83 20.42 2.43
C ARG A 430 17.17 21.09 2.13
N PHE A 431 17.91 20.61 1.14
CA PHE A 431 19.18 21.20 0.72
C PHE A 431 18.99 22.39 -0.22
N LEU A 432 18.02 22.32 -1.15
CA LEU A 432 17.69 23.40 -2.08
C LEU A 432 16.23 23.86 -1.88
N PRO A 433 15.97 24.87 -1.03
CA PRO A 433 14.62 25.39 -0.77
C PRO A 433 13.87 25.85 -2.02
N GLU A 434 14.57 26.34 -3.04
CA GLU A 434 13.99 26.71 -4.33
C GLU A 434 13.41 25.49 -5.05
N PHE A 435 14.02 24.32 -4.90
CA PHE A 435 13.48 23.06 -5.41
C PHE A 435 12.26 22.63 -4.61
N SER A 436 12.25 22.85 -3.29
CA SER A 436 11.08 22.58 -2.44
C SER A 436 9.82 23.34 -2.90
N ALA A 437 9.99 24.53 -3.51
CA ALA A 437 8.86 25.31 -4.02
C ALA A 437 8.12 24.62 -5.17
N ILE A 438 8.80 23.80 -5.97
CA ILE A 438 8.22 23.05 -7.09
C ILE A 438 7.81 21.62 -6.71
N THR A 439 8.02 21.22 -5.45
CA THR A 439 7.69 19.88 -4.95
C THR A 439 6.20 19.58 -5.10
N ALA A 440 5.91 18.48 -5.80
CA ALA A 440 4.57 18.04 -6.16
C ALA A 440 3.75 19.12 -6.88
N LEU A 441 4.39 20.10 -7.52
CA LEU A 441 3.69 21.16 -8.23
C LEU A 441 3.09 20.59 -9.52
N ALA A 442 1.77 20.43 -9.52
CA ALA A 442 1.04 19.96 -10.68
C ALA A 442 0.86 21.07 -11.70
N GLN A 443 0.99 20.74 -12.98
CA GLN A 443 0.58 21.59 -14.10
C GLN A 443 -0.50 20.85 -14.87
N HIS A 444 -1.72 21.39 -14.88
CA HIS A 444 -2.86 20.67 -15.44
C HIS A 444 -3.02 20.95 -16.95
N ASP A 445 -2.15 20.36 -17.75
CA ASP A 445 -2.25 20.30 -19.22
C ASP A 445 -1.88 18.91 -19.75
N LEU A 446 -2.09 18.69 -21.06
CA LEU A 446 -1.84 17.40 -21.70
C LEU A 446 -0.36 17.14 -22.03
N TYR A 447 0.52 18.10 -21.81
CA TYR A 447 1.95 18.01 -22.13
C TYR A 447 2.77 17.59 -20.90
N HIS A 448 2.29 17.89 -19.69
CA HIS A 448 2.97 17.53 -18.44
C HIS A 448 2.48 16.18 -17.90
N TYR A 449 3.17 15.11 -18.29
CA TYR A 449 2.88 13.76 -17.80
C TYR A 449 3.27 13.53 -16.33
N TYR A 450 4.16 14.38 -15.80
CA TYR A 450 4.62 14.37 -14.41
C TYR A 450 4.46 15.75 -13.76
N SER A 451 4.53 15.84 -12.43
CA SER A 451 4.67 17.12 -11.73
C SER A 451 5.97 17.84 -12.12
N ALA A 452 6.02 19.17 -11.89
CA ALA A 452 7.13 20.01 -12.32
C ALA A 452 8.49 19.60 -11.72
N ASP A 453 8.52 19.22 -10.44
CA ASP A 453 9.70 18.67 -9.78
C ASP A 453 10.15 17.38 -10.46
N GLU A 454 9.26 16.40 -10.63
CA GLU A 454 9.59 15.12 -11.24
C GLU A 454 10.05 15.29 -12.70
N HIS A 455 9.42 16.18 -13.45
CA HIS A 455 9.83 16.50 -14.83
C HIS A 455 11.22 17.16 -14.88
N THR A 456 11.56 17.98 -13.89
CA THR A 456 12.87 18.64 -13.80
C THR A 456 14.01 17.64 -13.54
N LEU A 457 13.72 16.46 -12.97
CA LEU A 457 14.70 15.43 -12.63
C LEU A 457 14.86 14.34 -13.69
N LEU A 458 14.02 14.33 -14.72
CA LEU A 458 14.12 13.44 -15.89
C LEU A 458 15.19 13.93 -16.86
#